data_AF-A0A6A6WYL2-F1
#
_entry.id   AF-A0A6A6WYL2-F1
#
_cell.length_a   1.000
_cell.length_b   1.000
_cell.length_c   1.000
_cell.angle_alpha   90.00
_cell.angle_beta   90.00
_cell.angle_gamma   90.00
#
_symmetry.space_group_name_H-M   'P 1'
#
loop_
_entity.id
_entity.type
_entity.pdbx_description
1 polymer ?
#
loop_
_entity_poly.entity_id
_entity_poly.type
_entity_poly.pdbx_seq_one_letter_code
_entity_poly.pdbx_strand_id
1 'polypeptide(L)'
;MNSTIIFVMMFAALVSSETCGLTEYNSDDHVCYFGYYLCPILNGEPYQWCGGARGGCYSKFKYSCKANKLYALEKTGSAFELTLSNPKIPGIDGLPVHASGLKLVSGQDAKTSTYCDPSAPEGLCASAIKNRTIFGISGGIWFLQVQVPGGQRGYLDNNTWGDGLQYTAAHSASIPEGTEIDDFVAYENGGFFSLLHPYGWEVCQAKPHSGEGLVYSLRSRPDDGPVPDRCAGVNLLVKDSGLVDADHLWAWAYI
;
A
#
# COMPACT_ATOMS: atom_id res chain seq x y z
N MET A 1 12.49 -37.63 47.70
CA MET A 1 13.28 -36.74 46.82
C MET A 1 12.78 -36.95 45.40
N ASN A 2 11.85 -36.10 44.95
CA ASN A 2 11.26 -36.21 43.61
C ASN A 2 12.10 -35.35 42.66
N SER A 3 12.82 -36.00 41.75
CA SER A 3 13.54 -35.34 40.66
C SER A 3 12.59 -35.17 39.48
N THR A 4 12.17 -33.93 39.22
CA THR A 4 11.45 -33.55 38.00
C THR A 4 12.48 -33.25 36.91
N ILE A 5 12.53 -34.09 35.88
CA ILE A 5 13.34 -33.87 34.68
C ILE A 5 12.55 -32.91 33.78
N ILE A 6 13.10 -31.72 33.53
CA ILE A 6 12.58 -30.75 32.56
C ILE A 6 13.19 -31.08 31.20
N PHE A 7 12.36 -31.51 30.25
CA PHE A 7 12.75 -31.74 28.87
C PHE A 7 12.61 -30.43 28.08
N VAL A 8 13.74 -29.81 27.74
CA VAL A 8 13.78 -28.61 26.88
C VAL A 8 13.71 -29.09 25.43
N MET A 9 12.56 -28.94 24.78
CA MET A 9 12.46 -29.10 23.32
C MET A 9 13.06 -27.86 22.64
N MET A 10 14.27 -27.99 22.10
CA MET A 10 14.78 -27.05 21.10
C MET A 10 14.03 -27.28 19.78
N PHE A 11 13.18 -26.34 19.39
CA PHE A 11 12.68 -26.25 18.02
C PHE A 11 13.80 -25.67 17.14
N ALA A 12 14.51 -26.52 16.40
CA ALA A 12 15.35 -26.06 15.29
C ALA A 12 14.42 -25.63 14.15
N ALA A 13 14.41 -24.34 13.83
CA ALA A 13 13.79 -23.87 12.60
C ALA A 13 14.57 -24.47 11.42
N LEU A 14 13.92 -25.36 10.67
CA LEU A 14 14.45 -25.85 9.39
C LEU A 14 14.41 -24.70 8.39
N VAL A 15 15.54 -24.02 8.20
CA VAL A 15 15.71 -23.10 7.07
C VAL A 15 15.83 -23.96 5.81
N SER A 16 14.86 -23.84 4.90
CA SER A 16 14.91 -24.50 3.60
C SER A 16 15.92 -23.79 2.71
N SER A 17 17.19 -24.22 2.78
CA SER A 17 18.23 -23.76 1.85
C SER A 17 18.03 -24.48 0.51
N GLU A 18 17.75 -23.72 -0.53
CA GLU A 18 17.66 -24.19 -1.92
C GLU A 18 18.86 -23.69 -2.72
N THR A 19 19.11 -24.27 -3.90
CA THR A 19 20.21 -23.81 -4.79
C THR A 19 19.67 -23.18 -6.06
N CYS A 20 20.26 -22.06 -6.45
CA CYS A 20 20.05 -21.40 -7.73
C CYS A 20 21.43 -21.26 -8.41
N GLY A 21 21.70 -22.16 -9.35
CA GLY A 21 23.03 -22.33 -9.93
C GLY A 21 23.99 -22.89 -8.88
N LEU A 22 24.99 -22.10 -8.50
CA LEU A 22 25.95 -22.43 -7.45
C LEU A 22 25.69 -21.68 -6.13
N THR A 23 24.62 -20.89 -6.07
CA THR A 23 24.31 -20.03 -4.94
C THR A 23 23.19 -20.65 -4.11
N GLU A 24 23.44 -20.86 -2.82
CA GLU A 24 22.38 -21.18 -1.86
C GLU A 24 21.52 -19.94 -1.60
N TYR A 25 20.21 -20.13 -1.49
CA TYR A 25 19.25 -19.06 -1.25
C TYR A 25 18.10 -19.55 -0.37
N ASN A 26 17.38 -18.60 0.23
CA ASN A 26 16.17 -18.85 0.99
C ASN A 26 14.94 -18.60 0.10
N SER A 27 14.05 -19.58 -0.06
CA SER A 27 12.83 -19.40 -0.86
C SER A 27 11.82 -18.45 -0.22
N ASP A 28 12.03 -18.06 1.04
CA ASP A 28 11.27 -17.00 1.71
C ASP A 28 11.74 -15.59 1.37
N ASP A 29 12.88 -15.38 0.72
CA ASP A 29 13.34 -14.03 0.35
C ASP A 29 13.73 -13.90 -1.13
N HIS A 30 13.93 -15.00 -1.86
CA HIS A 30 14.20 -14.98 -3.29
C HIS A 30 13.42 -16.06 -4.05
N VAL A 31 13.31 -15.85 -5.36
CA VAL A 31 12.82 -16.82 -6.34
C VAL A 31 13.91 -17.07 -7.37
N CYS A 32 14.19 -18.34 -7.64
CA CYS A 32 15.14 -18.75 -8.68
C CYS A 32 14.46 -18.90 -10.05
N TYR A 33 14.94 -18.16 -11.03
CA TYR A 33 14.51 -18.23 -12.43
C TYR A 33 15.55 -18.94 -13.28
N PHE A 34 15.06 -19.82 -14.16
CA PHE A 34 15.86 -20.60 -15.11
C PHE A 34 16.99 -21.44 -14.48
N GLY A 35 17.01 -21.58 -13.16
CA GLY A 35 18.03 -22.33 -12.41
C GLY A 35 19.32 -21.57 -12.14
N TYR A 36 19.40 -20.26 -12.40
CA TYR A 36 20.63 -19.46 -12.16
C TYR A 36 20.41 -17.96 -11.93
N TYR A 37 19.19 -17.44 -12.04
CA TYR A 37 18.88 -16.04 -11.79
C TYR A 37 18.05 -15.87 -10.52
N LEU A 38 18.60 -15.18 -9.52
CA LEU A 38 17.90 -14.90 -8.27
C LEU A 38 17.19 -13.55 -8.34
N CYS A 39 15.89 -13.54 -8.05
CA CYS A 39 15.12 -12.32 -7.88
C CYS A 39 14.58 -12.20 -6.45
N PRO A 40 14.62 -11.01 -5.84
CA PRO A 40 14.16 -10.82 -4.48
C PRO A 40 12.64 -10.88 -4.40
N ILE A 41 12.15 -11.21 -3.21
CA ILE A 41 10.76 -11.07 -2.80
C ILE A 41 10.64 -9.81 -1.94
N LEU A 42 10.10 -8.72 -2.50
CA LEU A 42 9.94 -7.45 -1.80
C LEU A 42 8.48 -7.20 -1.47
N ASN A 43 8.17 -6.91 -0.20
CA ASN A 43 6.80 -6.67 0.28
C ASN A 43 5.81 -7.81 -0.11
N GLY A 44 6.30 -9.05 -0.10
CA GLY A 44 5.53 -10.22 -0.53
C GLY A 44 5.39 -10.40 -2.04
N GLU A 45 5.89 -9.47 -2.86
CA GLU A 45 5.94 -9.60 -4.31
C GLU A 45 7.20 -10.35 -4.75
N PRO A 46 7.08 -11.55 -5.36
CA PRO A 46 8.20 -12.16 -6.05
C PRO A 46 8.50 -11.37 -7.33
N TYR A 47 9.65 -10.69 -7.37
CA TYR A 47 10.05 -9.95 -8.56
C TYR A 47 10.28 -10.91 -9.72
N GLN A 48 9.87 -10.50 -10.92
CA GLN A 48 9.92 -11.34 -12.12
C GLN A 48 11.23 -11.08 -12.89
N TRP A 49 11.70 -12.06 -13.66
CA TRP A 49 12.88 -11.90 -14.52
C TRP A 49 12.48 -11.44 -15.94
N CYS A 50 13.16 -10.43 -16.48
CA CYS A 50 13.02 -10.01 -17.88
C CYS A 50 14.37 -9.68 -18.52
N GLY A 51 14.56 -10.02 -19.80
CA GLY A 51 15.74 -9.61 -20.58
C GLY A 51 16.68 -10.74 -21.01
N GLY A 52 16.23 -12.00 -20.94
CA GLY A 52 17.05 -13.16 -21.31
C GLY A 52 18.34 -13.23 -20.49
N ALA A 53 19.48 -13.45 -21.15
CA ALA A 53 20.75 -13.68 -20.45
C ALA A 53 21.33 -12.45 -19.73
N ARG A 54 20.91 -11.24 -20.14
CA ARG A 54 21.35 -9.95 -19.57
C ARG A 54 20.18 -9.22 -18.89
N GLY A 55 19.21 -10.01 -18.43
CA GLY A 55 18.02 -9.50 -17.81
C GLY A 55 18.23 -8.97 -16.40
N GLY A 56 17.13 -8.59 -15.79
CA GLY A 56 17.06 -8.18 -14.40
C GLY A 56 15.68 -8.45 -13.82
N CYS A 57 15.61 -8.30 -12.51
CA CYS A 57 14.39 -8.46 -11.73
C CYS A 57 13.55 -7.19 -11.79
N TYR A 58 12.23 -7.35 -11.91
CA TYR A 58 11.31 -6.22 -11.98
C TYR A 58 10.02 -6.50 -11.20
N SER A 59 9.41 -5.43 -10.68
CA SER A 59 8.07 -5.49 -10.08
C SER A 59 7.01 -5.58 -11.18
N LYS A 60 6.18 -6.62 -11.13
CA LYS A 60 5.02 -6.80 -12.02
C LYS A 60 3.94 -5.74 -11.78
N PHE A 61 4.03 -5.00 -10.68
CA PHE A 61 3.13 -3.89 -10.37
C PHE A 61 3.56 -2.55 -10.99
N LYS A 62 4.77 -2.47 -11.57
CA LYS A 62 5.30 -1.28 -12.28
C LYS A 62 5.52 -1.53 -13.77
N TYR A 63 5.90 -2.76 -14.14
CA TYR A 63 6.31 -3.08 -15.50
C TYR A 63 5.70 -4.38 -16.01
N SER A 64 5.69 -4.51 -17.34
CA SER A 64 5.46 -5.76 -18.06
C SER A 64 6.70 -6.15 -18.87
N CYS A 65 6.90 -7.44 -19.11
CA CYS A 65 7.99 -7.94 -19.95
C CYS A 65 7.43 -8.51 -21.25
N LYS A 66 7.80 -7.93 -22.40
CA LYS A 66 7.40 -8.42 -23.73
C LYS A 66 8.62 -8.53 -24.63
N ALA A 67 8.84 -9.71 -25.21
CA ALA A 67 9.99 -9.99 -26.07
C ALA A 67 11.35 -9.57 -25.43
N ASN A 68 11.55 -9.95 -24.16
CA ASN A 68 12.74 -9.63 -23.38
C ASN A 68 13.01 -8.12 -23.19
N LYS A 69 11.98 -7.27 -23.28
CA LYS A 69 12.07 -5.85 -22.98
C LYS A 69 11.03 -5.46 -21.94
N LEU A 70 11.42 -4.58 -21.03
CA LEU A 70 10.54 -4.00 -20.02
C LEU A 70 9.77 -2.82 -20.61
N TYR A 71 8.48 -2.76 -20.29
CA TYR A 71 7.60 -1.65 -20.59
C TYR A 71 6.92 -1.24 -19.29
N ALA A 72 6.86 0.07 -19.00
CA ALA A 72 6.04 0.55 -17.90
C ALA A 72 4.58 0.16 -18.13
N LEU A 73 3.87 -0.14 -17.05
CA LEU A 73 2.42 -0.27 -17.12
C LEU A 73 1.79 1.08 -17.48
N GLU A 74 0.58 1.04 -18.02
CA GLU A 74 -0.20 2.25 -18.26
C GLU A 74 -0.55 2.92 -16.93
N LYS A 75 -0.51 4.25 -16.90
CA LYS A 75 -0.90 5.02 -15.72
C LYS A 75 -2.41 5.20 -15.72
N THR A 76 -3.07 5.01 -14.57
CA THR A 76 -4.51 5.27 -14.48
C THR A 76 -4.78 6.77 -14.56
N GLY A 77 -5.72 7.15 -15.43
CA GLY A 77 -6.34 8.48 -15.42
C GLY A 77 -7.71 8.50 -14.72
N SER A 78 -8.23 7.33 -14.35
CA SER A 78 -9.56 7.14 -13.79
C SER A 78 -9.55 7.08 -12.27
N ALA A 79 -10.71 7.29 -11.64
CA ALA A 79 -10.90 7.09 -10.21
C ALA A 79 -10.66 5.62 -9.81
N PHE A 80 -9.91 5.41 -8.73
CA PHE A 80 -9.48 4.08 -8.29
C PHE A 80 -9.63 3.86 -6.78
N GLU A 81 -9.56 2.59 -6.38
CA GLU A 81 -9.42 2.16 -5.00
C GLU A 81 -8.03 1.55 -4.78
N LEU A 82 -7.61 1.49 -3.52
CA LEU A 82 -6.37 0.83 -3.12
C LEU A 82 -6.66 -0.38 -2.22
N THR A 83 -5.92 -1.46 -2.46
CA THR A 83 -5.91 -2.65 -1.58
C THR A 83 -4.49 -3.04 -1.22
N LEU A 84 -4.28 -3.53 -0.01
CA LEU A 84 -3.00 -4.09 0.40
C LEU A 84 -2.68 -5.36 -0.38
N SER A 85 -1.40 -5.58 -0.68
CA SER A 85 -0.90 -6.86 -1.16
C SER A 85 0.39 -7.25 -0.47
N ASN A 86 0.33 -8.38 0.25
CA ASN A 86 1.45 -9.17 0.70
C ASN A 86 0.92 -10.60 0.99
N PRO A 87 0.99 -11.53 0.01
CA PRO A 87 0.40 -12.87 0.15
C PRO A 87 1.06 -13.72 1.26
N LYS A 88 2.23 -13.31 1.78
CA LYS A 88 2.89 -13.96 2.93
C LYS A 88 2.25 -13.61 4.26
N ILE A 89 1.36 -12.60 4.29
CA ILE A 89 0.64 -12.17 5.48
C ILE A 89 -0.87 -12.19 5.17
N PRO A 90 -1.51 -13.38 5.18
CA PRO A 90 -2.91 -13.53 4.76
C PRO A 90 -3.91 -12.70 5.58
N GLY A 91 -3.54 -12.31 6.81
CA GLY A 91 -4.38 -11.47 7.67
C GLY A 91 -4.53 -10.02 7.21
N ILE A 92 -3.67 -9.54 6.29
CA ILE A 92 -3.73 -8.19 5.72
C ILE A 92 -3.82 -8.16 4.19
N ASP A 93 -3.45 -9.25 3.50
CA ASP A 93 -3.51 -9.32 2.03
C ASP A 93 -4.94 -9.11 1.52
N GLY A 94 -5.08 -8.25 0.51
CA GLY A 94 -6.37 -7.92 -0.11
C GLY A 94 -7.26 -6.96 0.70
N LEU A 95 -6.84 -6.52 1.89
CA LEU A 95 -7.64 -5.56 2.67
C LEU A 95 -7.70 -4.19 1.99
N PRO A 96 -8.86 -3.51 1.99
CA PRO A 96 -9.01 -2.18 1.41
C PRO A 96 -8.26 -1.12 2.22
N VAL A 97 -7.88 -0.03 1.54
CA VAL A 97 -7.38 1.19 2.16
C VAL A 97 -8.52 2.17 2.37
N HIS A 98 -8.56 2.77 3.56
CA HIS A 98 -9.58 3.70 4.00
C HIS A 98 -8.98 5.06 4.35
N ALA A 99 -9.66 6.14 3.98
CA ALA A 99 -9.45 7.47 4.53
C ALA A 99 -10.20 7.60 5.87
N SER A 100 -9.44 7.84 6.96
CA SER A 100 -9.98 8.07 8.29
C SER A 100 -8.99 8.81 9.18
N GLY A 101 -9.46 9.82 9.90
CA GLY A 101 -8.64 10.60 10.84
C GLY A 101 -7.48 11.34 10.16
N LEU A 102 -7.73 11.89 8.96
CA LEU A 102 -6.76 12.54 8.07
C LEU A 102 -5.59 11.64 7.61
N LYS A 103 -5.75 10.32 7.70
CA LYS A 103 -4.73 9.33 7.35
C LYS A 103 -5.30 8.22 6.48
N LEU A 104 -4.42 7.56 5.73
CA LEU A 104 -4.75 6.28 5.10
C LEU A 104 -4.50 5.14 6.08
N VAL A 105 -5.55 4.36 6.31
CA VAL A 105 -5.55 3.20 7.22
C VAL A 105 -6.07 1.96 6.52
N SER A 106 -5.74 0.79 7.05
CA SER A 106 -6.28 -0.49 6.61
C SER A 106 -6.39 -1.45 7.81
N GLY A 107 -6.92 -2.65 7.59
CA GLY A 107 -7.17 -3.62 8.66
C GLY A 107 -8.63 -4.06 8.70
N GLN A 108 -8.90 -5.12 9.47
CA GLN A 108 -10.23 -5.74 9.52
C GLN A 108 -11.28 -4.81 10.13
N ASP A 109 -10.86 -3.97 11.06
CA ASP A 109 -11.72 -3.02 11.77
C ASP A 109 -11.60 -1.59 11.22
N ALA A 110 -10.76 -1.39 10.21
CA ALA A 110 -10.61 -0.09 9.55
C ALA A 110 -11.87 0.23 8.73
N LYS A 111 -12.26 1.51 8.75
CA LYS A 111 -13.44 1.99 8.02
C LYS A 111 -13.16 3.35 7.44
N THR A 112 -13.79 3.62 6.31
CA THR A 112 -13.84 4.96 5.73
C THR A 112 -14.70 5.85 6.62
N SER A 113 -14.15 7.01 6.98
CA SER A 113 -14.84 8.03 7.76
C SER A 113 -15.20 9.18 6.84
N THR A 114 -16.49 9.54 6.80
CA THR A 114 -16.99 10.63 5.97
C THR A 114 -17.76 11.64 6.79
N TYR A 115 -17.71 12.89 6.37
CA TYR A 115 -18.50 13.99 6.90
C TYR A 115 -19.37 14.57 5.79
N CYS A 116 -20.56 14.99 6.17
CA CYS A 116 -21.47 15.74 5.32
C CYS A 116 -21.82 17.05 6.00
N ASP A 117 -21.60 18.17 5.30
CA ASP A 117 -22.01 19.48 5.80
C ASP A 117 -23.55 19.60 5.81
N PRO A 118 -24.17 20.06 6.91
CA PRO A 118 -25.60 20.34 6.95
C PRO A 118 -26.11 21.32 5.89
N SER A 119 -25.24 22.16 5.34
CA SER A 119 -25.54 23.08 4.23
C SER A 119 -25.35 22.45 2.85
N ALA A 120 -24.96 21.19 2.76
CA ALA A 120 -24.86 20.48 1.48
C ALA A 120 -26.24 20.40 0.80
N PRO A 121 -26.31 20.43 -0.55
CA PRO A 121 -27.55 20.26 -1.29
C PRO A 121 -28.34 19.03 -0.84
N GLU A 122 -29.66 19.16 -0.80
CA GLU A 122 -30.56 18.07 -0.41
C GLU A 122 -30.30 16.82 -1.27
N GLY A 123 -30.24 15.65 -0.62
CA GLY A 123 -30.01 14.37 -1.29
C GLY A 123 -28.55 14.07 -1.67
N LEU A 124 -27.65 15.06 -1.71
CA LEU A 124 -26.23 14.84 -2.07
C LEU A 124 -25.59 13.84 -1.11
N CYS A 125 -25.72 14.08 0.18
CA CYS A 125 -25.11 13.21 1.17
C CYS A 125 -25.82 11.87 1.34
N ALA A 126 -27.08 11.75 0.93
CA ALA A 126 -27.79 10.47 0.98
C ALA A 126 -27.31 9.52 -0.13
N SER A 127 -26.94 10.08 -1.29
CA SER A 127 -26.47 9.37 -2.48
C SER A 127 -24.94 9.22 -2.55
N ALA A 128 -24.21 9.96 -1.71
CA ALA A 128 -22.76 9.90 -1.62
C ALA A 128 -22.22 8.52 -1.18
N ILE A 129 -21.10 8.10 -1.76
CA ILE A 129 -20.34 6.91 -1.35
C ILE A 129 -19.69 7.17 0.03
N LYS A 130 -20.02 6.34 1.02
CA LYS A 130 -19.54 6.52 2.42
C LYS A 130 -18.67 5.38 2.95
N ASN A 131 -18.69 4.22 2.30
CA ASN A 131 -18.04 3.00 2.77
C ASN A 131 -16.76 2.63 1.99
N ARG A 132 -16.38 3.45 1.00
CA ARG A 132 -15.21 3.25 0.14
C ARG A 132 -14.41 4.54 0.07
N THR A 133 -13.10 4.39 -0.05
CA THR A 133 -12.21 5.53 -0.29
C THR A 133 -11.83 5.51 -1.75
N ILE A 134 -12.24 6.57 -2.46
CA ILE A 134 -11.99 6.69 -3.88
C ILE A 134 -10.90 7.74 -4.08
N PHE A 135 -9.88 7.35 -4.83
CA PHE A 135 -8.69 8.13 -5.12
C PHE A 135 -8.72 8.62 -6.56
N GLY A 136 -8.04 9.73 -6.81
CA GLY A 136 -7.66 10.20 -8.14
C GLY A 136 -6.20 10.59 -8.16
N ILE A 137 -5.61 10.65 -9.35
CA ILE A 137 -4.24 11.13 -9.54
C ILE A 137 -4.14 12.00 -10.79
N SER A 138 -3.43 13.11 -10.70
CA SER A 138 -3.20 14.02 -11.83
C SER A 138 -1.89 14.77 -11.63
N GLY A 139 -1.04 14.83 -12.67
CA GLY A 139 0.24 15.55 -12.60
C GLY A 139 1.18 15.07 -11.49
N GLY A 140 1.14 13.79 -11.11
CA GLY A 140 1.93 13.24 -10.01
C GLY A 140 1.36 13.48 -8.61
N ILE A 141 0.20 14.14 -8.52
CA ILE A 141 -0.47 14.49 -7.27
C ILE A 141 -1.69 13.60 -7.11
N TRP A 142 -1.83 12.93 -5.97
CA TRP A 142 -3.03 12.15 -5.64
C TRP A 142 -3.99 12.95 -4.75
N PHE A 143 -5.27 12.63 -4.85
CA PHE A 143 -6.35 13.30 -4.14
C PHE A 143 -7.48 12.32 -3.84
N LEU A 144 -8.34 12.69 -2.91
CA LEU A 144 -9.57 11.95 -2.63
C LEU A 144 -10.71 12.50 -3.48
N GLN A 145 -11.52 11.63 -4.06
CA GLN A 145 -12.72 12.05 -4.78
C GLN A 145 -13.76 12.54 -3.77
N VAL A 146 -14.05 13.85 -3.80
CA VAL A 146 -14.93 14.51 -2.84
C VAL A 146 -15.71 15.64 -3.50
N GLN A 147 -16.80 16.07 -2.86
CA GLN A 147 -17.62 17.19 -3.34
C GLN A 147 -17.29 18.52 -2.64
N VAL A 148 -16.51 18.48 -1.55
CA VAL A 148 -16.18 19.68 -0.77
C VAL A 148 -15.36 20.69 -1.59
N PRO A 149 -15.71 22.00 -1.54
CA PRO A 149 -14.91 23.05 -2.17
C PRO A 149 -13.44 23.02 -1.73
N GLY A 150 -12.54 23.08 -2.72
CA GLY A 150 -11.09 22.97 -2.52
C GLY A 150 -10.57 21.52 -2.53
N GLY A 151 -11.46 20.52 -2.46
CA GLY A 151 -11.09 19.12 -2.48
C GLY A 151 -10.33 18.66 -1.24
N GLN A 152 -9.76 17.45 -1.32
CA GLN A 152 -8.83 16.92 -0.33
C GLN A 152 -7.64 16.31 -1.05
N ARG A 153 -6.46 16.90 -0.83
CA ARG A 153 -5.22 16.50 -1.48
C ARG A 153 -4.45 15.58 -0.57
N GLY A 154 -3.84 14.55 -1.16
CA GLY A 154 -2.96 13.64 -0.46
C GLY A 154 -1.51 14.13 -0.39
N TYR A 155 -0.81 13.70 0.65
CA TYR A 155 0.61 13.97 0.86
C TYR A 155 1.24 12.85 1.70
N LEU A 156 2.57 12.77 1.68
CA LEU A 156 3.37 11.91 2.54
C LEU A 156 4.09 12.77 3.58
N ASP A 157 3.78 12.53 4.86
CA ASP A 157 4.31 13.34 5.96
C ASP A 157 5.64 12.82 6.49
N ASN A 158 6.73 13.47 6.10
CA ASN A 158 8.09 13.08 6.48
C ASN A 158 8.52 13.59 7.87
N ASN A 159 7.67 14.34 8.58
CA ASN A 159 8.06 15.08 9.79
C ASN A 159 7.55 14.48 11.12
N THR A 160 6.55 13.60 11.10
CA THR A 160 6.01 12.99 12.32
C THR A 160 6.30 11.50 12.42
N TRP A 161 7.25 11.09 13.29
CA TRP A 161 7.47 9.73 13.84
C TRP A 161 6.93 8.54 12.99
N GLY A 162 7.25 8.56 11.69
CA GLY A 162 6.96 7.53 10.69
C GLY A 162 5.95 7.96 9.61
N ASP A 163 6.43 8.75 8.65
CA ASP A 163 6.15 8.76 7.20
C ASP A 163 4.80 8.21 6.74
N GLY A 164 3.70 8.83 7.17
CA GLY A 164 2.35 8.36 6.87
C GLY A 164 1.76 8.97 5.59
N LEU A 165 1.00 8.17 4.83
CA LEU A 165 0.12 8.70 3.80
C LEU A 165 -1.07 9.42 4.45
N GLN A 166 -1.18 10.73 4.20
CA GLN A 166 -2.16 11.62 4.81
C GLN A 166 -2.90 12.42 3.75
N TYR A 167 -3.96 13.13 4.16
CA TYR A 167 -4.69 14.02 3.29
C TYR A 167 -5.14 15.28 4.03
N THR A 168 -5.38 16.35 3.27
CA THR A 168 -5.80 17.62 3.85
C THR A 168 -7.20 17.54 4.44
N ALA A 169 -7.44 18.28 5.51
CA ALA A 169 -8.80 18.45 6.04
C ALA A 169 -9.70 19.11 4.98
N ALA A 170 -11.00 18.82 5.06
CA ALA A 170 -12.03 19.46 4.25
C ALA A 170 -11.90 21.00 4.33
N HIS A 171 -12.04 21.69 3.19
CA HIS A 171 -11.87 23.15 3.07
C HIS A 171 -10.49 23.70 3.45
N SER A 172 -9.48 22.85 3.63
CA SER A 172 -8.13 23.25 4.00
C SER A 172 -7.14 22.85 2.92
N ALA A 173 -6.29 23.80 2.54
CA ALA A 173 -5.09 23.56 1.75
C ALA A 173 -3.83 23.45 2.63
N SER A 174 -3.99 23.46 3.96
CA SER A 174 -2.86 23.39 4.87
C SER A 174 -2.22 22.01 4.79
N ILE A 175 -0.97 21.98 4.36
CA ILE A 175 -0.10 20.82 4.34
C ILE A 175 1.12 21.18 5.18
N PRO A 176 1.59 20.29 6.08
CA PRO A 176 2.82 20.54 6.84
C PRO A 176 4.01 20.82 5.92
N GLU A 177 4.93 21.67 6.36
CA GLU A 177 6.21 21.87 5.67
C GLU A 177 7.01 20.56 5.62
N GLY A 178 7.86 20.35 4.61
CA GLY A 178 8.72 19.17 4.50
C GLY A 178 8.04 17.87 4.05
N THR A 179 6.78 17.94 3.64
CA THR A 179 6.03 16.79 3.13
C THR A 179 6.20 16.63 1.62
N GLU A 180 6.09 15.39 1.14
CA GLU A 180 6.03 15.08 -0.29
C GLU A 180 4.58 15.19 -0.77
N ILE A 181 4.38 15.93 -1.87
CA ILE A 181 3.04 16.28 -2.36
C ILE A 181 2.82 15.89 -3.83
N ASP A 182 3.87 15.45 -4.52
CA ASP A 182 3.93 15.10 -5.93
C ASP A 182 4.82 13.86 -6.15
N ASP A 183 5.16 13.55 -7.40
CA ASP A 183 5.94 12.35 -7.74
C ASP A 183 5.30 11.01 -7.35
N PHE A 184 3.96 10.97 -7.24
CA PHE A 184 3.21 9.73 -7.14
C PHE A 184 2.80 9.20 -8.51
N VAL A 185 2.67 7.88 -8.62
CA VAL A 185 2.14 7.19 -9.80
C VAL A 185 1.21 6.07 -9.40
N ALA A 186 0.11 5.93 -10.13
CA ALA A 186 -0.81 4.80 -10.03
C ALA A 186 -0.85 4.11 -11.40
N TYR A 187 -0.53 2.82 -11.43
CA TYR A 187 -0.55 2.01 -12.65
C TYR A 187 -1.85 1.22 -12.77
N GLU A 188 -2.48 1.22 -13.94
CA GLU A 188 -3.66 0.40 -14.23
C GLU A 188 -3.33 -1.09 -14.04
N ASN A 189 -4.13 -1.77 -13.21
CA ASN A 189 -3.89 -3.17 -12.82
C ASN A 189 -2.51 -3.42 -12.18
N GLY A 190 -1.85 -2.36 -11.71
CA GLY A 190 -0.54 -2.39 -11.09
C GLY A 190 -0.59 -1.86 -9.67
N GLY A 191 0.45 -1.12 -9.28
CA GLY A 191 0.58 -0.54 -7.95
C GLY A 191 0.50 0.98 -7.94
N PHE A 192 0.26 1.51 -6.75
CA PHE A 192 0.45 2.91 -6.37
C PHE A 192 1.85 3.07 -5.77
N PHE A 193 2.60 4.08 -6.17
CA PHE A 193 3.98 4.30 -5.76
C PHE A 193 4.29 5.78 -5.60
N SER A 194 5.20 6.10 -4.68
CA SER A 194 6.02 7.31 -4.76
C SER A 194 7.26 7.00 -5.62
N LEU A 195 7.66 7.94 -6.47
CA LEU A 195 8.90 7.85 -7.24
C LEU A 195 10.13 8.22 -6.39
N LEU A 196 9.93 8.90 -5.26
CA LEU A 196 10.98 9.25 -4.30
C LEU A 196 11.22 8.12 -3.28
N HIS A 197 10.22 7.28 -3.02
CA HIS A 197 10.31 6.13 -2.12
C HIS A 197 10.13 4.80 -2.87
N PRO A 198 11.18 4.31 -3.57
CA PRO A 198 11.05 3.21 -4.54
C PRO A 198 10.79 1.84 -3.91
N TYR A 199 11.05 1.68 -2.61
CA TYR A 199 10.92 0.43 -1.86
C TYR A 199 9.48 0.11 -1.42
N GLY A 200 8.53 0.98 -1.77
CA GLY A 200 7.10 0.74 -1.61
C GLY A 200 6.57 1.23 -0.27
N TRP A 201 5.70 0.41 0.33
CA TRP A 201 4.92 0.82 1.49
C TRP A 201 5.08 -0.17 2.64
N GLU A 202 4.72 0.30 3.82
CA GLU A 202 4.54 -0.55 4.98
C GLU A 202 3.23 -0.19 5.69
N VAL A 203 2.67 -1.17 6.39
CA VAL A 203 1.55 -0.97 7.31
C VAL A 203 2.03 -1.24 8.71
N CYS A 204 1.86 -0.27 9.60
CA CYS A 204 2.26 -0.36 10.99
C CYS A 204 1.04 -0.41 11.89
N GLN A 205 1.01 -1.39 12.79
CA GLN A 205 -0.09 -1.51 13.75
C GLN A 205 -0.13 -0.24 14.60
N ALA A 206 -1.31 0.39 14.71
CA ALA A 206 -1.48 1.48 15.65
C ALA A 206 -1.13 0.98 17.08
N LYS A 207 -0.60 1.86 17.94
CA LYS A 207 -0.47 1.52 19.36
C LYS A 207 -1.87 1.17 19.87
N PRO A 208 -2.10 -0.03 20.45
CA PRO A 208 -3.44 -0.42 20.86
C PRO A 208 -3.88 0.58 21.93
N HIS A 209 -4.81 1.47 21.60
CA HIS A 209 -5.63 2.09 22.61
C HIS A 209 -6.68 1.05 22.96
N SER A 210 -6.79 0.73 24.25
CA SER A 210 -7.61 -0.36 24.77
C SER A 210 -8.99 -0.40 24.11
N GLY A 211 -9.27 -1.43 23.31
CA GLY A 211 -10.57 -1.66 22.68
C GLY A 211 -10.66 -1.32 21.18
N GLU A 212 -9.63 -0.75 20.57
CA GLU A 212 -9.61 -0.56 19.11
C GLU A 212 -9.15 -1.85 18.41
N GLY A 213 -9.86 -2.20 17.34
CA GLY A 213 -9.61 -3.40 16.54
C GLY A 213 -8.28 -3.38 15.78
N LEU A 214 -8.06 -4.36 14.89
CA LEU A 214 -6.84 -4.48 14.11
C LEU A 214 -6.79 -3.42 12.99
N VAL A 215 -6.35 -2.22 13.35
CA VAL A 215 -6.15 -1.08 12.43
C VAL A 215 -4.66 -0.78 12.26
N TYR A 216 -4.25 -0.56 11.01
CA TYR A 216 -2.89 -0.24 10.60
C TYR A 216 -2.85 1.12 9.89
N SER A 217 -1.81 1.89 10.15
CA SER A 217 -1.51 3.12 9.39
C SER A 217 -0.58 2.79 8.23
N LEU A 218 -0.84 3.37 7.05
CA LEU A 218 0.01 3.22 5.88
C LEU A 218 1.16 4.22 5.90
N ARG A 219 2.36 3.75 5.55
CA ARG A 219 3.59 4.53 5.54
C ARG A 219 4.46 4.23 4.32
N SER A 220 5.32 5.18 3.94
CA SER A 220 6.36 4.90 2.96
C SER A 220 7.44 4.00 3.56
N ARG A 221 8.01 3.13 2.75
CA ARG A 221 9.19 2.36 3.11
C ARG A 221 10.44 3.08 2.56
N PRO A 222 11.31 3.63 3.42
CA PRO A 222 12.43 4.48 2.97
C PRO A 222 13.57 3.69 2.31
N ASP A 223 13.78 2.43 2.71
CA ASP A 223 14.85 1.56 2.20
C ASP A 223 14.43 0.08 2.11
N ASP A 224 15.28 -0.77 1.55
CA ASP A 224 15.10 -2.24 1.50
C ASP A 224 15.52 -2.96 2.80
N GLY A 225 15.85 -2.20 3.85
CA GLY A 225 16.23 -2.73 5.15
C GLY A 225 15.08 -3.43 5.87
N PRO A 226 15.35 -4.00 7.06
CA PRO A 226 14.36 -4.71 7.85
C PRO A 226 13.15 -3.83 8.16
N VAL A 227 11.95 -4.38 7.96
CA VAL A 227 10.70 -3.72 8.34
C VAL A 227 10.65 -3.63 9.88
N PRO A 228 10.31 -2.47 10.48
CA PRO A 228 10.26 -2.32 11.92
C PRO A 228 9.33 -3.32 12.61
N ASP A 229 9.61 -3.63 13.88
CA ASP A 229 8.74 -4.45 14.70
C ASP A 229 7.31 -3.88 14.71
N ARG A 230 6.32 -4.76 14.52
CA ARG A 230 4.88 -4.43 14.39
C ARG A 230 4.48 -3.71 13.09
N CYS A 231 5.37 -3.67 12.11
CA CYS A 231 5.07 -3.25 10.75
C CYS A 231 5.19 -4.44 9.78
N ALA A 232 4.58 -4.30 8.61
CA ALA A 232 4.67 -5.25 7.52
C ALA A 232 4.84 -4.49 6.20
N GLY A 233 5.85 -4.85 5.40
CA GLY A 233 6.00 -4.33 4.05
C GLY A 233 4.85 -4.80 3.16
N VAL A 234 4.25 -3.90 2.39
CA VAL A 234 3.11 -4.18 1.52
C VAL A 234 3.23 -3.44 0.19
N ASN A 235 2.55 -3.95 -0.82
CA ASN A 235 2.25 -3.20 -2.03
C ASN A 235 0.84 -2.63 -1.92
N LEU A 236 0.58 -1.50 -2.57
CA LEU A 236 -0.76 -0.93 -2.70
C LEU A 236 -1.22 -1.14 -4.14
N LEU A 237 -2.18 -2.04 -4.34
CA LEU A 237 -2.69 -2.37 -5.67
C LEU A 237 -3.79 -1.39 -6.06
N VAL A 238 -3.70 -0.92 -7.30
CA VAL A 238 -4.68 -0.03 -7.91
C VAL A 238 -5.80 -0.89 -8.51
N LYS A 239 -7.02 -0.66 -8.04
CA LYS A 239 -8.22 -1.28 -8.58
C LYS A 239 -9.12 -0.23 -9.19
N ASP A 240 -9.57 -0.46 -10.41
CA ASP A 240 -10.60 0.39 -11.03
C ASP A 240 -11.83 0.45 -10.10
N SER A 241 -12.28 1.67 -9.81
CA SER A 241 -13.41 1.86 -8.90
C SER A 241 -14.75 1.39 -9.50
N GLY A 242 -14.81 1.21 -10.82
CA GLY A 242 -16.00 0.94 -11.62
C GLY A 242 -16.89 2.17 -11.78
N LEU A 243 -16.41 3.35 -11.38
CA LEU A 243 -17.19 4.57 -11.29
C LEU A 243 -16.77 5.49 -12.43
N VAL A 244 -17.72 5.76 -13.33
CA VAL A 244 -17.57 6.72 -14.42
C VAL A 244 -18.03 8.09 -13.92
N ASP A 245 -17.20 9.12 -14.10
CA ASP A 245 -17.20 10.41 -13.38
C ASP A 245 -18.51 11.23 -13.38
N ALA A 246 -19.53 10.89 -14.17
CA ALA A 246 -20.73 11.71 -14.33
C ALA A 246 -21.92 11.30 -13.45
N ASP A 247 -22.05 10.01 -13.09
CA ASP A 247 -23.30 9.48 -12.50
C ASP A 247 -23.19 9.17 -11.00
N HIS A 248 -21.99 9.29 -10.41
CA HIS A 248 -21.73 8.90 -9.02
C HIS A 248 -21.38 10.09 -8.15
N LEU A 249 -22.04 10.17 -6.99
CA LEU A 249 -21.72 11.17 -5.98
C LEU A 249 -20.68 10.60 -5.01
N TRP A 250 -19.53 11.25 -5.01
CA TRP A 250 -18.45 10.99 -4.06
C TRP A 250 -18.83 11.41 -2.63
N ALA A 251 -18.02 11.06 -1.64
CA ALA A 251 -18.18 11.59 -0.29
C ALA A 251 -18.25 13.13 -0.33
N TRP A 252 -19.02 13.75 0.57
CA TRP A 252 -18.91 15.21 0.71
C TRP A 252 -17.48 15.56 1.13
N ALA A 253 -17.01 14.97 2.22
CA ALA A 253 -15.61 14.94 2.62
C ALA A 253 -15.27 13.66 3.38
N TYR A 254 -13.99 13.29 3.38
CA TYR A 254 -13.41 12.30 4.28
C TYR A 254 -12.86 12.99 5.53
N ILE A 255 -12.97 12.36 6.70
CA ILE A 255 -12.51 12.92 7.99
C ILE A 255 -11.59 11.97 8.72
#